data_AF-Q3IJI3-F1
#
_entry.id   AF-Q3IJI3-F1
#
_cell.length_a   1.000
_cell.length_b   1.000
_cell.length_c   1.000
_cell.angle_alpha   90.00
_cell.angle_beta   90.00
_cell.angle_gamma   90.00
#
_symmetry.space_group_name_H-M   'P 1'
#
loop_
_entity.id
_entity.type
_entity.pdbx_description
1 polymer ?
#
loop_
_entity_poly.entity_id
_entity_poly.type
_entity_poly.pdbx_seq_one_letter_code
_entity_poly.pdbx_strand_id
1 'polypeptide(L)'
;MEFEQDSTLTLPLFLFDDTLSDRDLEQPDFEISLPLDDELLTQLCQNPSEDSSIAISVESYQLTIVNPELADIAEQQHDAQLTLTRGPLLSAVLITADQQTFVSPQMDMMPTFDLGDEDE
;
A
#
# COMPACT_ATOMS: atom_id res chain seq x y z
N MET A 1 2.68 11.87 -4.82
CA MET A 1 2.23 12.12 -3.44
C MET A 1 3.49 12.37 -2.61
N GLU A 2 3.54 13.45 -1.83
CA GLU A 2 4.63 13.74 -0.89
C GLU A 2 4.35 12.97 0.41
N PHE A 3 5.39 12.42 1.05
CA PHE A 3 5.24 11.61 2.27
C PHE A 3 6.09 12.21 3.38
N GLU A 4 5.44 12.63 4.46
CA GLU A 4 6.06 13.18 5.67
C GLU A 4 5.95 12.17 6.83
N GLN A 5 6.86 12.24 7.81
CA GLN A 5 6.78 11.45 9.04
C GLN A 5 5.45 11.76 9.78
N ASP A 6 4.87 10.75 10.44
CA ASP A 6 3.53 10.81 11.06
C ASP A 6 2.35 10.99 10.07
N SER A 7 2.60 10.88 8.76
CA SER A 7 1.55 10.80 7.75
C SER A 7 1.00 9.37 7.62
N THR A 8 -0.17 9.25 6.98
CA THR A 8 -0.77 7.96 6.64
C THR A 8 -0.69 7.75 5.13
N LEU A 9 -0.14 6.61 4.71
CA LEU A 9 -0.24 6.15 3.34
C LEU A 9 -1.57 5.42 3.16
N THR A 10 -2.44 5.95 2.31
CA THR A 10 -3.69 5.28 1.96
C THR A 10 -3.63 4.78 0.52
N LEU A 11 -3.90 3.48 0.32
CA LEU A 11 -3.93 2.85 -1.00
C LEU A 11 -5.29 2.18 -1.23
N PRO A 12 -5.90 2.35 -2.41
CA PRO A 12 -7.11 1.64 -2.78
C PRO A 12 -6.80 0.18 -3.09
N LEU A 13 -7.67 -0.73 -2.66
CA LEU A 13 -7.56 -2.16 -2.89
C LEU A 13 -8.77 -2.65 -3.69
N PHE A 14 -8.48 -3.47 -4.70
CA PHE A 14 -9.47 -4.10 -5.58
C PHE A 14 -9.31 -5.61 -5.52
N LEU A 15 -10.43 -6.33 -5.53
CA LEU A 15 -10.41 -7.79 -5.60
C LEU A 15 -9.68 -8.22 -6.89
N PHE A 16 -8.67 -9.07 -6.73
CA PHE A 16 -7.93 -9.62 -7.85
C PHE A 16 -8.70 -10.80 -8.46
N ASP A 17 -9.59 -10.49 -9.39
CA ASP A 17 -10.37 -11.46 -10.15
C ASP A 17 -10.42 -11.12 -11.66
N ASP A 18 -11.18 -11.90 -12.43
CA ASP A 18 -11.34 -11.73 -13.88
C ASP A 18 -12.00 -10.39 -14.28
N THR A 19 -12.59 -9.67 -13.34
CA THR A 19 -13.28 -8.38 -13.57
C THR A 19 -12.38 -7.17 -13.31
N LEU A 20 -11.18 -7.37 -12.76
CA LEU A 20 -10.28 -6.29 -12.32
C LEU A 20 -10.02 -5.24 -13.41
N SER A 21 -9.89 -5.66 -14.66
CA SER A 21 -9.60 -4.76 -15.79
C SER A 21 -10.73 -3.79 -16.13
N ASP A 22 -11.95 -4.11 -15.72
CA ASP A 22 -13.16 -3.31 -15.95
C ASP A 22 -13.59 -2.50 -14.71
N ARG A 23 -12.80 -2.56 -13.63
CA ARG A 23 -13.10 -1.88 -12.36
C ARG A 23 -12.95 -0.36 -12.50
N ASP A 24 -13.87 0.34 -11.86
CA ASP A 24 -13.79 1.79 -11.66
C ASP A 24 -12.78 2.10 -10.56
N LEU A 25 -11.71 2.84 -10.89
CA LEU A 25 -10.65 3.21 -9.96
C LEU A 25 -11.15 4.13 -8.84
N GLU A 26 -12.28 4.82 -9.04
CA GLU A 26 -12.89 5.68 -8.02
C GLU A 26 -13.74 4.88 -7.01
N GLN A 27 -13.95 3.58 -7.24
CA GLN A 27 -14.77 2.70 -6.40
C GLN A 27 -13.99 1.43 -6.00
N PRO A 28 -12.98 1.57 -5.10
CA PRO A 28 -12.27 0.43 -4.55
C PRO A 28 -13.16 -0.45 -3.67
N ASP A 29 -12.71 -1.68 -3.43
CA ASP A 29 -13.37 -2.58 -2.49
C ASP A 29 -13.00 -2.23 -1.04
N PHE A 30 -11.72 -1.92 -0.82
CA PHE A 30 -11.20 -1.43 0.46
C PHE A 30 -10.21 -0.29 0.27
N GLU A 31 -9.93 0.42 1.36
CA GLU A 31 -8.75 1.28 1.47
C GLU A 31 -7.87 0.76 2.60
N ILE A 32 -6.59 0.51 2.29
CA ILE A 32 -5.59 0.18 3.32
C ILE A 32 -4.83 1.45 3.69
N SER A 33 -4.85 1.77 4.98
CA SER A 33 -4.17 2.93 5.55
C SER A 33 -3.04 2.47 6.47
N LEU A 34 -1.81 2.88 6.16
CA LEU A 34 -0.61 2.50 6.88
C LEU A 34 0.00 3.74 7.54
N PRO A 35 0.26 3.72 8.86
CA PRO A 35 1.08 4.77 9.47
C PRO A 35 2.49 4.71 8.88
N LEU A 36 3.05 5.86 8.54
CA LEU A 36 4.43 5.96 8.04
C LEU A 36 5.38 6.25 9.20
N ASP A 37 5.71 5.19 9.94
CA ASP A 37 6.79 5.20 10.92
C ASP A 37 8.18 5.17 10.26
N ASP A 38 9.22 5.48 11.04
CA ASP A 38 10.62 5.54 10.57
C ASP A 38 11.08 4.25 9.88
N GLU A 39 10.65 3.08 10.37
CA GLU A 39 11.05 1.81 9.78
C GLU A 39 10.45 1.66 8.39
N LEU A 40 9.14 1.87 8.26
CA LEU A 40 8.46 1.80 6.97
C LEU A 40 9.00 2.85 5.98
N LEU A 41 9.19 4.10 6.42
CA LEU A 41 9.77 5.16 5.59
C LEU A 41 11.17 4.79 5.08
N THR A 42 12.03 4.27 5.96
CA THR A 42 13.37 3.82 5.57
C THR A 42 13.29 2.73 4.50
N GLN A 43 12.35 1.79 4.63
CA GLN A 43 12.16 0.73 3.65
C GLN A 43 11.64 1.26 2.30
N LEU A 44 10.75 2.25 2.32
CA LEU A 44 10.17 2.88 1.13
C LEU A 44 11.17 3.77 0.36
N CYS A 45 12.21 4.27 1.04
CA CYS A 45 13.31 5.01 0.40
C CYS A 45 14.30 4.12 -0.38
N GLN A 46 14.14 2.79 -0.34
CA GLN A 46 14.99 1.90 -1.13
C GLN A 46 14.78 2.11 -2.63
N ASN A 47 15.87 2.10 -3.39
CA ASN A 47 15.80 2.22 -4.85
C ASN A 47 16.15 0.88 -5.50
N PRO A 48 15.18 -0.03 -5.68
CA PRO A 48 15.44 -1.31 -6.31
C PRO A 48 15.96 -1.12 -7.74
N SER A 49 16.69 -2.11 -8.25
CA SER A 49 17.17 -2.12 -9.63
C SER A 49 16.02 -2.28 -10.64
N GLU A 50 16.27 -2.03 -11.93
CA GLU A 50 15.25 -2.07 -12.99
C GLU A 50 14.49 -3.40 -13.08
N ASP A 51 15.14 -4.51 -12.76
CA ASP A 51 14.59 -5.86 -12.85
C ASP A 51 14.25 -6.45 -11.45
N SER A 52 14.14 -5.59 -10.43
CA SER A 52 13.96 -6.03 -9.04
C SER A 52 12.81 -5.31 -8.34
N SER A 53 12.20 -5.99 -7.39
CA SER A 53 11.18 -5.47 -6.49
C SER A 53 11.54 -5.81 -5.04
N ILE A 54 11.17 -4.93 -4.12
CA ILE A 54 11.31 -5.17 -2.68
C ILE A 54 9.92 -5.40 -2.12
N ALA A 55 9.76 -6.52 -1.41
CA ALA A 55 8.54 -6.87 -0.70
C ALA A 55 8.69 -6.46 0.77
N ILE A 56 7.76 -5.66 1.28
CA ILE A 56 7.73 -5.12 2.63
C ILE A 56 6.47 -5.64 3.31
N SER A 57 6.62 -6.61 4.22
CA SER A 57 5.48 -7.07 5.03
C SER A 57 5.09 -5.99 6.03
N VAL A 58 3.79 -5.73 6.17
CA VAL A 58 3.27 -4.69 7.06
C VAL A 58 2.37 -5.30 8.11
N GLU A 59 2.70 -5.07 9.38
CA GLU A 59 1.95 -5.63 10.52
C GLU A 59 0.94 -4.64 11.11
N SER A 60 1.15 -3.34 10.89
CA SER A 60 0.29 -2.27 11.39
C SER A 60 -0.37 -1.53 10.24
N TYR A 61 -1.67 -1.71 10.08
CA TYR A 61 -2.50 -1.01 9.09
C TYR A 61 -3.96 -1.03 9.53
N GLN A 62 -4.75 -0.14 8.94
CA GLN A 62 -6.19 -0.10 9.07
C GLN A 62 -6.84 -0.33 7.72
N LEU A 63 -7.81 -1.25 7.68
CA LEU A 63 -8.63 -1.48 6.50
C LEU A 63 -9.97 -0.75 6.64
N THR A 64 -10.32 0.05 5.64
CA THR A 64 -11.60 0.74 5.55
C THR A 64 -12.44 0.08 4.46
N ILE A 65 -13.65 -0.35 4.82
CA ILE A 65 -14.58 -1.01 3.89
C ILE A 65 -15.26 0.06 3.04
N VAL A 66 -15.07 0.00 1.72
CA VAL A 66 -15.77 0.85 0.75
C VAL A 66 -16.90 0.06 0.10
N ASN A 67 -16.64 -1.21 -0.26
CA ASN A 67 -17.67 -2.13 -0.73
C ASN A 67 -18.27 -2.92 0.45
N PRO A 68 -19.52 -2.61 0.87
CA PRO A 68 -20.14 -3.25 2.04
C PRO A 68 -20.43 -4.74 1.86
N GLU A 69 -20.45 -5.25 0.61
CA GLU A 69 -20.63 -6.68 0.35
C GLU A 69 -19.45 -7.53 0.84
N LEU A 70 -18.32 -6.88 1.13
CA LEU A 70 -17.09 -7.52 1.59
C LEU A 70 -16.80 -7.21 3.07
N ALA A 71 -17.79 -6.73 3.82
CA ALA A 71 -17.61 -6.35 5.23
C ALA A 71 -17.05 -7.48 6.09
N ASP A 72 -17.50 -8.72 5.86
CA ASP A 72 -17.04 -9.90 6.61
C ASP A 72 -15.52 -10.15 6.43
N ILE A 73 -14.93 -9.72 5.32
CA ILE A 73 -13.51 -9.92 5.03
C ILE A 73 -12.63 -9.01 5.91
N ALA A 74 -13.08 -7.81 6.23
CA ALA A 74 -12.31 -6.87 7.06
C ALA A 74 -12.17 -7.33 8.52
N GLU A 75 -13.02 -8.24 8.99
CA GLU A 75 -12.96 -8.81 10.33
C GLU A 75 -12.19 -10.14 10.39
N GLN A 76 -11.78 -10.68 9.23
CA GLN A 76 -10.98 -11.89 9.14
C GLN A 76 -9.49 -11.60 9.34
N GLN A 77 -8.72 -12.65 9.60
CA GLN A 77 -7.27 -12.55 9.52
C GLN A 77 -6.85 -12.31 8.06
N HIS A 78 -5.96 -11.35 7.89
CA HIS A 78 -5.41 -10.97 6.60
C HIS A 78 -3.94 -10.57 6.76
N ASP A 79 -3.16 -10.79 5.71
CA ASP A 79 -1.75 -10.41 5.60
C ASP A 79 -1.61 -9.34 4.53
N ALA A 80 -0.89 -8.25 4.86
CA ALA A 80 -0.64 -7.17 3.92
C ALA A 80 0.85 -7.04 3.61
N GLN A 81 1.13 -6.67 2.37
CA GLN A 81 2.48 -6.46 1.87
C GLN A 81 2.50 -5.29 0.91
N LEU A 82 3.51 -4.43 1.02
CA LEU A 82 3.83 -3.45 0.00
C LEU A 82 4.89 -4.00 -0.94
N THR A 83 4.77 -3.65 -2.22
CA THR A 83 5.77 -3.95 -3.25
C THR A 83 6.32 -2.64 -3.76
N LEU A 84 7.62 -2.45 -3.59
CA LEU A 84 8.37 -1.31 -4.09
C LEU A 84 9.15 -1.71 -5.35
N THR A 85 8.95 -0.97 -6.44
CA THR A 85 9.64 -1.16 -7.72
C THR A 85 10.32 0.13 -8.15
N ARG A 86 11.27 0.00 -9.09
CA ARG A 86 12.06 1.15 -9.53
C ARG A 86 11.18 2.21 -10.21
N GLY A 87 11.45 3.48 -9.91
CA GLY A 87 10.56 4.58 -10.30
C GLY A 87 9.77 5.16 -9.12
N PRO A 88 10.31 4.97 -7.91
CA PRO A 88 9.59 4.61 -6.66
C PRO A 88 8.09 4.33 -6.85
N LEU A 89 7.78 3.25 -7.56
CA LEU A 89 6.39 2.81 -7.72
C LEU A 89 6.03 1.88 -6.57
N LEU A 90 4.93 2.19 -5.89
CA LEU A 90 4.44 1.47 -4.73
C LEU A 90 3.08 0.85 -5.02
N SER A 91 2.89 -0.42 -4.65
CA SER A 91 1.59 -1.07 -4.62
C SER A 91 1.41 -1.90 -3.36
N ALA A 92 0.17 -2.14 -2.96
CA ALA A 92 -0.19 -3.02 -1.85
C ALA A 92 -0.86 -4.30 -2.35
N VAL A 93 -0.63 -5.38 -1.62
CA VAL A 93 -1.34 -6.65 -1.75
C VAL A 93 -1.87 -7.02 -0.36
N LEU A 94 -3.15 -7.40 -0.30
CA LEU A 94 -3.79 -7.95 0.89
C LEU A 94 -4.28 -9.37 0.57
N ILE A 95 -3.93 -10.33 1.40
CA ILE A 95 -4.33 -11.73 1.25
C ILE A 95 -5.15 -12.13 2.47
N THR A 96 -6.36 -12.63 2.25
CA THR A 96 -7.26 -13.08 3.33
C THR A 96 -6.96 -14.52 3.72
N ALA A 97 -7.46 -14.95 4.88
CA ALA A 97 -7.39 -16.35 5.32
C ALA A 97 -8.01 -17.34 4.31
N ASP A 98 -9.05 -16.92 3.59
CA ASP A 98 -9.71 -17.68 2.54
C ASP A 98 -8.98 -17.61 1.18
N GLN A 99 -7.75 -17.06 1.15
CA GLN A 99 -6.89 -16.89 -0.02
C GLN A 99 -7.44 -15.95 -1.09
N GLN A 100 -8.39 -15.07 -0.74
CA GLN A 100 -8.76 -13.97 -1.62
C GLN A 100 -7.62 -12.95 -1.63
N THR A 101 -7.27 -12.47 -2.81
CA THR A 101 -6.20 -11.50 -3.00
C THR A 101 -6.80 -10.17 -3.43
N PHE A 102 -6.37 -9.09 -2.80
CA PHE A 102 -6.69 -7.72 -3.19
C PHE A 102 -5.41 -7.00 -3.56
N VAL A 103 -5.46 -6.16 -4.59
CA VAL A 103 -4.30 -5.44 -5.10
C VAL A 103 -4.62 -3.96 -5.26
N SER A 104 -3.61 -3.12 -5.03
CA SER A 104 -3.68 -1.71 -5.43
C SER A 104 -3.06 -1.52 -6.82
N PRO A 105 -3.47 -0.47 -7.56
CA PRO A 105 -2.66 0.03 -8.67
C PRO A 105 -1.27 0.43 -8.17
N GLN A 106 -0.32 0.51 -9.11
CA GLN A 106 0.98 1.11 -8.85
C GLN A 106 0.82 2.63 -8.75
N MET A 107 1.33 3.18 -7.66
CA MET A 107 1.28 4.61 -7.37
C MET A 107 2.70 5.17 -7.37
N ASP A 108 2.91 6.30 -8.03
CA ASP A 108 4.16 7.05 -7.95
C ASP A 108 4.36 7.62 -6.55
N MET A 109 5.43 7.19 -5.89
CA MET A 109 5.86 7.66 -4.58
C MET A 109 7.05 8.60 -4.73
N MET A 110 7.00 9.78 -4.13
CA MET A 110 8.21 10.59 -3.91
C MET A 110 8.35 10.80 -2.40
N PRO A 111 9.04 9.91 -1.68
CA PRO A 111 9.29 10.13 -0.26
C PRO A 111 10.19 11.36 -0.10
N THR A 112 9.67 12.39 0.56
CA THR A 112 10.44 13.57 0.95
C THR A 112 10.93 13.31 2.37
N PHE A 113 12.16 12.82 2.49
CA PHE A 113 12.82 12.85 3.79
C PHE A 113 13.24 14.30 4.01
N ASP A 114 12.60 14.99 4.95
CA ASP A 114 13.12 16.24 5.46
C ASP A 114 14.43 15.89 6.19
N LEU A 115 15.53 15.88 5.43
CA LEU A 115 16.88 15.95 5.97
C LEU A 115 16.96 17.35 6.57
N GLY A 116 16.35 17.53 7.75
CA GLY A 116 16.13 18.83 8.36
C GLY A 116 17.33 19.70 8.10
N ASP A 117 17.11 20.84 7.43
CA ASP A 117 18.18 21.71 6.97
C ASP A 117 19.29 21.71 8.01
N GLU A 118 20.48 21.21 7.65
CA GLU A 118 21.69 21.54 8.39
C GLU A 118 21.96 23.04 8.16
N ASP A 119 21.06 23.89 8.62
CA ASP A 119 21.28 25.32 8.80
C ASP A 119 22.07 25.48 10.11
N GLU A 120 23.40 25.38 9.94
CA GLU A 120 24.53 25.80 10.80
C GLU A 120 24.95 24.99 12.04
#